data_AF-A0A2V8GJ33-F1
#
_entry.id   AF-A0A2V8GJ33-F1
#
_cell.length_a   1.000
_cell.length_b   1.000
_cell.length_c   1.000
_cell.angle_alpha   90.00
_cell.angle_beta   90.00
_cell.angle_gamma   90.00
#
_symmetry.space_group_name_H-M   'P 1'
#
loop_
_entity.id
_entity.type
_entity.pdbx_description
1 polymer ?
#
loop_
_entity_poly.entity_id
_entity_poly.type
_entity_poly.pdbx_seq_one_letter_code
_entity_poly.pdbx_strand_id
1 'polypeptide(L)'
;MLTARFDVRRPRDGDVNSWRIVAITRLTFVQGLYRLRLDTTTQYVAREFTVRSLDVQFTLHSGYVFQAISGEGVTGLVLLGRGEMQFAPTPPTEKGQLRIFSGSETLTALFGAAFIRMHPADFETRIDVSGLRPMPADPRQVKRAQDVFSVEAPKSFNIDLRDLSRETWYILPQSGDFLAEVRTNKFGTLTYSRSGGNAEDITLFDRARKRAIS
;
A
#
# COMPACT_ATOMS: atom_id res chain seq x y z
N MET A 1 3.99 -1.77 -19.89
CA MET A 1 5.41 -1.52 -20.24
C MET A 1 5.92 -2.68 -21.07
N LEU A 2 6.67 -2.36 -22.13
CA LEU A 2 7.27 -3.33 -23.03
C LEU A 2 8.79 -3.31 -22.83
N THR A 3 9.37 -4.46 -22.48
CA THR A 3 10.83 -4.61 -22.37
C THR A 3 11.34 -5.32 -23.62
N ALA A 4 12.32 -4.71 -24.30
CA ALA A 4 12.97 -5.30 -25.46
C ALA A 4 14.49 -5.12 -25.36
N ARG A 5 15.24 -6.17 -25.73
CA ARG A 5 16.68 -6.09 -25.97
C ARG A 5 16.91 -5.76 -27.44
N PHE A 6 17.78 -4.78 -27.69
CA PHE A 6 18.23 -4.44 -29.03
C PHE A 6 19.65 -4.94 -29.19
N ASP A 7 19.86 -5.87 -30.12
CA ASP A 7 21.20 -6.22 -30.54
C ASP A 7 21.56 -5.28 -31.69
N VAL A 8 22.55 -4.42 -31.45
CA VAL A 8 23.00 -3.41 -32.41
C VAL A 8 24.38 -3.82 -32.91
N ARG A 9 24.54 -3.85 -34.23
CA ARG A 9 25.81 -4.21 -34.85
C ARG A 9 26.18 -3.15 -35.88
N ARG A 10 27.46 -2.77 -35.89
CA ARG A 10 28.05 -2.05 -37.01
C ARG A 10 28.35 -3.05 -38.14
N PRO A 11 27.84 -2.82 -39.36
CA PRO A 11 28.23 -3.63 -40.51
C PRO A 11 29.76 -3.66 -40.65
N ARG A 12 30.33 -4.81 -41.01
CA ARG A 12 31.74 -4.86 -41.42
C ARG A 12 31.83 -3.95 -42.65
N ASP A 13 32.68 -2.92 -42.60
CA ASP A 13 32.85 -1.86 -43.61
C ASP A 13 31.88 -0.67 -43.55
N GLY A 14 31.06 -0.56 -42.50
CA GLY A 14 30.19 0.59 -42.29
C GLY A 14 30.88 1.75 -41.56
N ASP A 15 30.63 2.98 -42.02
CA ASP A 15 31.12 4.23 -41.42
C ASP A 15 30.66 4.42 -39.96
N VAL A 16 31.22 5.35 -39.19
CA VAL A 16 30.95 5.52 -37.75
C VAL A 16 29.46 5.67 -37.42
N ASN A 17 28.69 6.23 -38.35
CA ASN A 17 27.25 6.48 -38.27
C ASN A 17 26.36 5.32 -38.79
N SER A 18 26.94 4.19 -39.18
CA SER A 18 26.23 3.09 -39.87
C SER A 18 25.61 2.02 -38.94
N TRP A 19 25.44 2.32 -37.65
CA TRP A 19 24.88 1.38 -36.69
C TRP A 19 23.48 0.93 -37.11
N ARG A 20 23.23 -0.38 -37.11
CA ARG A 20 21.91 -0.95 -37.37
C ARG A 20 21.48 -1.88 -36.25
N ILE A 21 20.20 -1.82 -35.91
CA ILE A 21 19.54 -2.81 -35.06
C ILE A 21 19.39 -4.07 -35.89
N VAL A 22 20.05 -5.15 -35.48
CA VAL A 22 20.06 -6.43 -36.20
C VAL A 22 19.08 -7.44 -35.62
N ALA A 23 18.71 -7.28 -34.35
CA ALA A 23 17.63 -8.05 -33.74
C ALA A 23 16.94 -7.27 -32.63
N ILE A 24 15.64 -7.53 -32.46
CA ILE A 24 14.84 -7.05 -31.33
C ILE A 24 14.29 -8.28 -30.64
N THR A 25 14.68 -8.53 -29.40
CA THR A 25 14.13 -9.63 -28.59
C THR A 25 13.19 -9.05 -27.54
N ARG A 26 11.91 -9.39 -27.64
CA ARG A 26 10.92 -9.03 -26.61
C ARG A 26 11.19 -9.86 -25.36
N LEU A 27 11.60 -9.22 -24.26
CA LEU A 27 12.01 -9.93 -23.05
C LEU A 27 10.81 -10.22 -22.14
N THR A 28 9.97 -9.22 -21.90
CA THR A 28 8.77 -9.34 -21.04
C THR A 28 7.78 -8.21 -21.35
N PHE A 29 6.49 -8.47 -21.10
CA PHE A 29 5.43 -7.48 -21.19
C PHE A 29 4.66 -7.46 -19.87
N VAL A 30 4.71 -6.33 -19.17
CA VAL A 30 3.98 -6.13 -17.91
C VAL A 30 2.95 -5.03 -18.13
N GLN A 31 1.68 -5.39 -18.21
CA GLN A 31 0.57 -4.43 -18.17
C GLN A 31 0.25 -4.05 -16.72
N GLY A 32 -0.39 -2.89 -16.52
CA GLY A 32 -0.82 -2.46 -15.18
C GLY A 32 0.30 -2.00 -14.25
N LEU A 33 1.33 -1.34 -14.80
CA LEU A 33 2.35 -0.65 -14.00
C LEU A 33 1.97 0.82 -13.80
N TYR A 34 1.92 1.25 -12.55
CA TYR A 34 1.52 2.60 -12.18
C TYR A 34 2.61 3.27 -11.36
N ARG A 35 2.76 4.57 -11.57
CA ARG A 35 3.45 5.45 -10.63
C ARG A 35 2.46 5.87 -9.57
N LEU A 36 2.68 5.41 -8.34
CA LEU A 36 1.87 5.82 -7.20
C LEU A 36 2.39 7.17 -6.70
N ARG A 37 1.48 8.12 -6.49
CA ARG A 37 1.81 9.43 -5.91
C ARG A 37 0.89 9.72 -4.74
N LEU A 38 1.45 10.26 -3.68
CA LEU A 38 0.66 10.88 -2.62
C LEU A 38 0.15 12.24 -3.14
N ASP A 39 -1.15 12.51 -3.03
CA ASP A 39 -1.67 13.86 -3.24
C ASP A 39 -1.15 14.77 -2.12
N THR A 40 -0.45 15.83 -2.52
CA THR A 40 0.16 16.81 -1.61
C THR A 40 -0.53 18.17 -1.71
N THR A 41 -1.57 18.27 -2.53
CA THR A 41 -2.35 19.49 -2.76
C THR A 41 -3.57 19.54 -1.87
N THR A 42 -4.23 18.38 -1.71
CA THR A 42 -5.42 18.21 -0.86
C THR A 42 -5.09 17.31 0.31
N GLN A 43 -5.49 17.73 1.50
CA GLN A 43 -5.57 16.85 2.66
C GLN A 43 -7.02 16.81 3.15
N TYR A 44 -7.39 15.75 3.83
CA TYR A 44 -8.72 15.63 4.42
C TYR A 44 -8.60 15.67 5.93
N VAL A 45 -9.37 16.53 6.60
CA VAL A 45 -9.57 16.38 8.05
C VAL A 45 -10.57 15.27 8.29
N ALA A 46 -10.18 14.35 9.15
CA ALA A 46 -10.96 13.19 9.54
C ALA A 46 -11.44 13.30 10.98
N ARG A 47 -12.72 12.95 11.19
CA ARG A 47 -13.32 12.75 12.51
C ARG A 47 -14.18 11.50 12.48
N GLU A 48 -13.92 10.57 13.40
CA GLU A 48 -14.54 9.23 13.41
C GLU A 48 -14.53 8.53 12.04
N PHE A 49 -13.48 8.80 11.26
CA PHE A 49 -13.34 8.27 9.91
C PHE A 49 -12.97 6.80 9.98
N THR A 50 -13.69 5.95 9.23
CA THR A 50 -13.52 4.51 9.32
C THR A 50 -13.16 3.88 7.98
N VAL A 51 -12.21 2.94 8.01
CA VAL A 51 -11.85 2.05 6.90
C VAL A 51 -12.02 0.60 7.33
N ARG A 52 -12.66 -0.23 6.49
CA ARG A 52 -12.99 -1.62 6.84
C ARG A 52 -12.43 -2.64 5.85
N SER A 53 -12.05 -3.79 6.40
CA SER A 53 -11.84 -5.04 5.65
C SER A 53 -12.37 -6.21 6.49
N LEU A 54 -12.24 -7.44 6.00
CA LEU A 54 -12.68 -8.64 6.74
C LEU A 54 -11.91 -8.74 8.07
N ASP A 55 -12.62 -8.95 9.16
CA ASP A 55 -12.10 -9.10 10.53
C ASP A 55 -11.31 -7.88 11.07
N VAL A 56 -11.23 -6.76 10.35
CA VAL A 56 -10.49 -5.55 10.78
C VAL A 56 -11.23 -4.25 10.50
N GLN A 57 -11.16 -3.34 11.47
CA GLN A 57 -11.61 -1.95 11.34
C GLN A 57 -10.50 -1.00 11.79
N PHE A 58 -10.31 0.07 11.02
CA PHE A 58 -9.47 1.20 11.38
C PHE A 58 -10.35 2.42 11.59
N THR A 59 -10.31 3.01 12.77
CA THR A 59 -11.03 4.24 13.09
C THR A 59 -10.03 5.34 13.40
N LEU A 60 -10.08 6.43 12.64
CA LEU A 60 -9.31 7.65 12.89
C LEU A 60 -10.24 8.67 13.57
N HIS A 61 -10.20 8.69 14.90
CA HIS A 61 -11.03 9.58 15.72
C HIS A 61 -10.78 11.06 15.41
N SER A 62 -9.52 11.42 15.20
CA SER A 62 -9.13 12.77 14.83
C SER A 62 -7.79 12.76 14.12
N GLY A 63 -7.72 13.39 12.94
CA GLY A 63 -6.46 13.46 12.20
C GLY A 63 -6.59 13.97 10.78
N TYR A 64 -5.62 13.60 9.96
CA TYR A 64 -5.53 13.93 8.56
C TYR A 64 -5.42 12.66 7.72
N VAL A 65 -6.02 12.71 6.53
CA VAL A 65 -5.95 11.65 5.53
C VAL A 65 -5.40 12.23 4.24
N PHE A 66 -4.41 11.55 3.68
CA PHE A 66 -3.85 11.85 2.36
C PHE A 66 -4.11 10.66 1.43
N GLN A 67 -4.46 10.94 0.19
CA GLN A 67 -4.77 9.91 -0.79
C GLN A 67 -3.53 9.56 -1.60
N ALA A 68 -3.27 8.28 -1.78
CA ALA A 68 -2.30 7.77 -2.73
C ALA A 68 -3.04 7.40 -4.02
N ILE A 69 -2.71 8.11 -5.09
CA ILE A 69 -3.42 8.10 -6.36
C ILE A 69 -2.57 7.41 -7.42
N SER A 70 -3.23 6.59 -8.23
CA SER A 70 -2.70 6.00 -9.46
C SER A 70 -3.37 6.64 -10.68
N GLY A 71 -2.94 6.27 -11.89
CA GLY A 71 -3.64 6.68 -13.12
C GLY A 71 -5.11 6.23 -13.18
N GLU A 72 -5.53 5.29 -12.34
CA GLU A 72 -6.90 4.74 -12.29
C GLU A 72 -7.71 5.19 -11.07
N GLY A 73 -7.15 6.08 -10.26
CA GLY A 73 -7.82 6.63 -9.08
C GLY A 73 -7.13 6.31 -7.77
N VAL A 74 -7.87 6.49 -6.66
CA VAL A 74 -7.33 6.37 -5.30
C VAL A 74 -7.16 4.89 -4.95
N THR A 75 -5.94 4.51 -4.62
CA THR A 75 -5.58 3.10 -4.35
C THR A 75 -4.82 2.94 -3.04
N GLY A 76 -4.66 4.03 -2.30
CA GLY A 76 -4.15 3.98 -0.94
C GLY A 76 -4.46 5.23 -0.14
N LEU A 77 -4.26 5.11 1.16
CA LEU A 77 -4.46 6.18 2.12
C LEU A 77 -3.28 6.24 3.08
N VAL A 78 -2.86 7.45 3.44
CA VAL A 78 -2.01 7.70 4.61
C VAL A 78 -2.88 8.35 5.67
N LEU A 79 -3.05 7.68 6.81
CA LEU A 79 -3.77 8.17 7.98
C LEU A 79 -2.75 8.72 8.98
N LEU A 80 -2.96 9.93 9.48
CA LEU A 80 -2.12 10.57 10.51
C LEU A 80 -2.99 11.11 11.64
N GLY A 81 -2.74 10.73 12.89
CA GLY A 81 -3.47 11.28 14.02
C GLY A 81 -3.73 10.26 15.12
N ARG A 82 -4.81 10.46 15.88
CA ARG A 82 -5.24 9.51 16.91
C ARG A 82 -6.18 8.50 16.28
N GLY A 83 -5.67 7.29 16.03
CA GLY A 83 -6.46 6.20 15.49
C GLY A 83 -6.41 4.94 16.35
N GLU A 84 -7.34 4.04 16.06
CA GLU A 84 -7.48 2.74 16.67
C GLU A 84 -7.68 1.68 15.58
N MET A 85 -6.94 0.59 15.68
CA MET A 85 -7.13 -0.64 14.92
C MET A 85 -7.84 -1.65 15.82
N GLN A 86 -8.93 -2.22 15.33
CA GLN A 86 -9.62 -3.36 15.94
C GLN A 86 -9.54 -4.55 15.00
N PHE A 87 -8.97 -5.66 15.45
CA PHE A 87 -8.91 -6.93 14.73
C PHE A 87 -9.59 -8.04 15.54
N ALA A 88 -10.52 -8.75 14.91
CA ALA A 88 -11.34 -9.77 15.54
C ALA A 88 -11.51 -10.95 14.56
N PRO A 89 -10.54 -11.90 14.54
CA PRO A 89 -10.57 -13.01 13.60
C PRO A 89 -11.72 -13.95 13.91
N THR A 90 -12.31 -14.52 12.87
CA THR A 90 -13.37 -15.52 13.01
C THR A 90 -12.86 -16.90 13.49
N PRO A 91 -11.74 -17.45 12.94
CA PRO A 91 -11.29 -18.81 13.28
C PRO A 91 -10.87 -18.98 14.76
N PRO A 92 -11.29 -20.06 15.45
CA PRO A 92 -10.93 -20.31 16.85
C PRO A 92 -9.41 -20.44 17.09
N THR A 93 -8.68 -20.97 16.12
CA THR A 93 -7.22 -21.11 16.15
C THR A 93 -6.53 -19.75 16.22
N GLU A 94 -6.95 -18.82 15.37
CA GLU A 94 -6.47 -17.43 15.32
C GLU A 94 -6.81 -16.66 16.60
N LYS A 95 -8.03 -16.83 17.14
CA LYS A 95 -8.40 -16.28 18.46
C LYS A 95 -7.46 -16.76 19.57
N GLY A 96 -7.09 -18.05 19.54
CA GLY A 96 -6.11 -18.63 20.46
C GLY A 96 -4.73 -18.00 20.34
N GLN A 97 -4.26 -17.75 19.11
CA GLN A 97 -2.98 -17.10 18.85
C GLN A 97 -2.98 -15.63 19.31
N LEU A 98 -4.06 -14.90 19.08
CA LEU A 98 -4.25 -13.56 19.62
C LEU A 98 -4.21 -13.54 21.14
N ARG A 99 -4.87 -14.48 21.81
CA ARG A 99 -4.84 -14.57 23.28
C ARG A 99 -3.42 -14.75 23.81
N ILE A 100 -2.58 -15.52 23.10
CA ILE A 100 -1.16 -15.69 23.46
C ILE A 100 -0.37 -14.39 23.22
N PHE A 101 -0.68 -13.64 22.16
CA PHE A 101 0.03 -12.43 21.78
C PHE A 101 -0.36 -11.19 22.60
N SER A 102 -1.65 -10.95 22.79
CA SER A 102 -2.20 -9.72 23.38
C SER A 102 -2.89 -9.93 24.73
N GLY A 103 -3.17 -11.19 25.11
CA GLY A 103 -3.99 -11.54 26.27
C GLY A 103 -5.50 -11.57 26.00
N SER A 104 -5.95 -11.27 24.76
CA SER A 104 -7.36 -11.22 24.37
C SER A 104 -7.60 -11.94 23.04
N GLU A 105 -8.81 -12.44 22.82
CA GLU A 105 -9.22 -13.08 21.55
C GLU A 105 -9.48 -12.06 20.43
N THR A 106 -9.43 -10.77 20.77
CA THR A 106 -9.43 -9.64 19.84
C THR A 106 -8.22 -8.74 20.12
N LEU A 107 -7.80 -7.98 19.12
CA LEU A 107 -6.73 -7.01 19.25
C LEU A 107 -7.26 -5.60 19.03
N THR A 108 -7.16 -4.76 20.06
CA THR A 108 -7.33 -3.31 19.95
C THR A 108 -5.98 -2.63 20.11
N ALA A 109 -5.57 -1.82 19.13
CA ALA A 109 -4.29 -1.13 19.13
C ALA A 109 -4.43 0.32 18.68
N LEU A 110 -4.02 1.25 19.54
CA LEU A 110 -3.89 2.66 19.19
C LEU A 110 -2.73 2.88 18.22
N PHE A 111 -2.91 3.72 17.22
CA PHE A 111 -1.91 4.08 16.23
C PHE A 111 -1.81 5.59 16.01
N GLY A 112 -0.60 6.04 15.68
CA GLY A 112 -0.30 7.43 15.30
C GLY A 112 -0.31 7.67 13.79
N ALA A 113 -0.03 6.60 13.02
CA ALA A 113 -0.06 6.62 11.57
C ALA A 113 -0.38 5.23 10.99
N ALA A 114 -1.03 5.20 9.83
CA ALA A 114 -1.24 3.98 9.06
C ALA A 114 -1.13 4.26 7.57
N PHE A 115 -0.63 3.29 6.81
CA PHE A 115 -0.68 3.29 5.35
C PHE A 115 -1.54 2.13 4.88
N ILE A 116 -2.55 2.42 4.07
CA ILE A 116 -3.52 1.44 3.58
C ILE A 116 -3.44 1.37 2.05
N ARG A 117 -3.53 0.16 1.48
CA ARG A 117 -3.60 -0.12 0.04
C ARG A 117 -4.81 -0.99 -0.26
N MET A 118 -5.50 -0.67 -1.36
CA MET A 118 -6.64 -1.42 -1.90
C MET A 118 -6.78 -1.15 -3.40
N HIS A 119 -7.52 -1.99 -4.10
CA HIS A 119 -7.88 -1.71 -5.50
C HIS A 119 -8.75 -0.44 -5.59
N PRO A 120 -8.59 0.44 -6.61
CA PRO A 120 -9.41 1.66 -6.73
C PRO A 120 -10.92 1.44 -6.68
N ALA A 121 -11.41 0.38 -7.32
CA ALA A 121 -12.84 0.03 -7.31
C ALA A 121 -13.40 -0.34 -5.92
N ASP A 122 -12.53 -0.67 -4.97
CA ASP A 122 -12.94 -1.00 -3.60
C ASP A 122 -12.99 0.24 -2.69
N PHE A 123 -12.57 1.42 -3.17
CA PHE A 123 -12.43 2.62 -2.36
C PHE A 123 -13.75 3.02 -1.69
N GLU A 124 -14.81 3.19 -2.49
CA GLU A 124 -16.11 3.66 -2.00
C GLU A 124 -16.80 2.65 -1.08
N THR A 125 -16.55 1.35 -1.25
CA THR A 125 -17.19 0.30 -0.44
C THR A 125 -16.51 0.11 0.91
N ARG A 126 -15.22 0.45 1.02
CA ARG A 126 -14.41 0.24 2.24
C ARG A 126 -14.30 1.47 3.11
N ILE A 127 -14.66 2.65 2.59
CA ILE A 127 -14.39 3.93 3.20
C ILE A 127 -15.68 4.70 3.41
N ASP A 128 -15.89 5.14 4.65
CA ASP A 128 -16.94 6.12 4.94
C ASP A 128 -16.44 7.54 4.68
N VAL A 129 -16.74 8.04 3.47
CA VAL A 129 -16.31 9.38 3.04
C VAL A 129 -17.00 10.51 3.82
N SER A 130 -18.09 10.25 4.55
CA SER A 130 -18.81 11.29 5.31
C SER A 130 -17.96 11.89 6.44
N GLY A 131 -17.01 11.11 6.96
CA GLY A 131 -16.05 11.53 7.98
C GLY A 131 -14.91 12.41 7.47
N LEU A 132 -14.83 12.66 6.15
CA LEU A 132 -13.75 13.42 5.52
C LEU A 132 -14.20 14.81 5.08
N ARG A 133 -13.38 15.82 5.38
CA ARG A 133 -13.56 17.18 4.87
C ARG A 133 -12.30 17.64 4.14
N PRO A 134 -12.38 17.92 2.81
CA PRO A 134 -11.22 18.37 2.06
C PRO A 134 -10.76 19.76 2.52
N MET A 135 -9.45 19.99 2.50
CA MET A 135 -8.82 21.28 2.72
C MET A 135 -7.47 21.37 2.02
N PRO A 136 -6.94 22.59 1.79
CA PRO A 136 -5.58 22.77 1.32
C PRO A 136 -4.57 22.06 2.24
N ALA A 137 -3.59 21.39 1.64
CA ALA A 137 -2.61 20.63 2.39
C ALA A 137 -1.66 21.52 3.21
N ASP A 138 -1.51 21.18 4.49
CA ASP A 138 -0.53 21.81 5.38
C ASP A 138 0.87 21.21 5.09
N PRO A 139 1.90 22.03 4.80
CA PRO A 139 3.23 21.53 4.46
C PRO A 139 3.86 20.60 5.51
N ARG A 140 3.59 20.82 6.81
CA ARG A 140 4.10 19.96 7.88
C ARG A 140 3.42 18.60 7.87
N GLN A 141 2.12 18.56 7.62
CA GLN A 141 1.39 17.28 7.52
C GLN A 141 1.74 16.55 6.23
N VAL A 142 1.93 17.26 5.12
CA VAL A 142 2.43 16.69 3.86
C VAL A 142 3.76 15.97 4.08
N LYS A 143 4.73 16.64 4.74
CA LYS A 143 6.03 16.02 5.03
C LYS A 143 5.88 14.73 5.84
N ARG A 144 5.09 14.76 6.92
CA ARG A 144 4.83 13.56 7.74
C ARG A 144 4.16 12.44 6.95
N ALA A 145 3.23 12.78 6.05
CA ALA A 145 2.54 11.81 5.22
C ALA A 145 3.47 11.20 4.17
N GLN A 146 4.36 12.01 3.59
CA GLN A 146 5.41 11.55 2.68
C GLN A 146 6.43 10.64 3.37
N ASP A 147 6.80 10.92 4.62
CA ASP A 147 7.69 10.06 5.41
C ASP A 147 7.06 8.69 5.68
N VAL A 148 5.74 8.63 5.92
CA VAL A 148 5.02 7.35 6.02
C VAL A 148 4.97 6.67 4.66
N PHE A 149 4.54 7.39 3.61
CA PHE A 149 4.36 6.84 2.26
C PHE A 149 5.65 6.27 1.68
N SER A 150 6.77 6.99 1.78
CA SER A 150 8.06 6.58 1.24
C SER A 150 8.62 5.32 1.90
N VAL A 151 8.29 5.08 3.18
CA VAL A 151 8.71 3.89 3.92
C VAL A 151 7.77 2.72 3.65
N GLU A 152 6.45 2.93 3.67
CA GLU A 152 5.48 1.84 3.62
C GLU A 152 5.09 1.43 2.18
N ALA A 153 5.00 2.37 1.23
CA ALA A 153 4.59 2.05 -0.14
C ALA A 153 5.48 0.99 -0.80
N PRO A 154 6.83 1.08 -0.76
CA PRO A 154 7.71 0.08 -1.36
C PRO A 154 7.67 -1.31 -0.70
N LYS A 155 6.95 -1.50 0.40
CA LYS A 155 6.75 -2.83 1.00
C LYS A 155 5.58 -3.59 0.38
N SER A 156 4.79 -2.91 -0.46
CA SER A 156 3.53 -3.40 -0.99
C SER A 156 3.49 -3.34 -2.51
N PHE A 157 3.00 -4.40 -3.16
CA PHE A 157 2.63 -4.45 -4.58
C PHE A 157 3.58 -3.69 -5.54
N ASN A 158 4.89 -3.87 -5.40
CA ASN A 158 5.89 -3.21 -6.24
C ASN A 158 6.69 -4.22 -7.04
N ILE A 159 7.23 -3.76 -8.16
CA ILE A 159 8.22 -4.50 -8.94
C ILE A 159 9.53 -3.72 -8.85
N ASP A 160 10.59 -4.37 -8.39
CA ASP A 160 11.93 -3.81 -8.44
C ASP A 160 12.45 -3.88 -9.89
N LEU A 161 12.65 -2.71 -10.49
CA LEU A 161 13.15 -2.54 -11.85
C LEU A 161 14.48 -1.76 -11.87
N ARG A 162 15.29 -1.86 -10.80
CA ARG A 162 16.56 -1.11 -10.65
C ARG A 162 17.50 -1.17 -11.85
N ASP A 163 17.48 -2.26 -12.62
CA ASP A 163 18.32 -2.41 -13.83
C ASP A 163 17.79 -1.64 -15.06
N LEU A 164 16.56 -1.12 -15.00
CA LEU A 164 15.85 -0.50 -16.13
C LEU A 164 15.33 0.92 -15.82
N SER A 165 15.08 1.24 -14.55
CA SER A 165 14.52 2.52 -14.11
C SER A 165 14.98 2.85 -12.70
N ARG A 166 15.29 4.13 -12.44
CA ARG A 166 15.55 4.63 -11.08
C ARG A 166 14.28 4.87 -10.26
N GLU A 167 13.12 4.80 -10.90
CA GLU A 167 11.81 5.00 -10.28
C GLU A 167 11.14 3.67 -9.92
N THR A 168 10.42 3.65 -8.79
CA THR A 168 9.63 2.50 -8.33
C THR A 168 8.29 2.42 -9.06
N TRP A 169 8.00 1.23 -9.61
CA TRP A 169 6.74 0.93 -10.28
C TRP A 169 5.88 0.01 -9.42
N TYR A 170 4.58 0.29 -9.38
CA TYR A 170 3.62 -0.45 -8.56
C TYR A 170 2.61 -1.17 -9.44
N ILE A 171 2.17 -2.35 -8.99
CA ILE A 171 0.98 -3.03 -9.49
C ILE A 171 -0.18 -2.61 -8.58
N LEU A 172 -1.39 -2.50 -9.14
CA LEU A 172 -2.59 -2.32 -8.33
C LEU A 172 -2.93 -3.63 -7.60
N PRO A 173 -3.39 -3.58 -6.34
CA PRO A 173 -3.93 -4.76 -5.67
C PRO A 173 -5.10 -5.30 -6.50
N GLN A 174 -5.37 -6.60 -6.49
CA GLN A 174 -6.58 -7.13 -7.13
C GLN A 174 -7.83 -6.66 -6.36
N SER A 175 -9.00 -6.67 -7.01
CA SER A 175 -10.25 -6.38 -6.28
C SER A 175 -10.42 -7.37 -5.12
N GLY A 176 -10.79 -6.86 -3.95
CA GLY A 176 -10.85 -7.64 -2.72
C GLY A 176 -9.55 -7.64 -1.90
N ASP A 177 -8.39 -7.39 -2.51
CA ASP A 177 -7.12 -7.27 -1.81
C ASP A 177 -7.10 -6.05 -0.89
N PHE A 178 -6.50 -6.21 0.28
CA PHE A 178 -6.36 -5.15 1.25
C PHE A 178 -5.06 -5.30 2.04
N LEU A 179 -4.33 -4.21 2.21
CA LEU A 179 -3.14 -4.17 3.04
C LEU A 179 -3.16 -2.93 3.92
N ALA A 180 -2.76 -3.09 5.19
CA ALA A 180 -2.52 -1.98 6.09
C ALA A 180 -1.20 -2.18 6.84
N GLU A 181 -0.33 -1.17 6.81
CA GLU A 181 0.85 -1.04 7.65
C GLU A 181 0.56 -0.01 8.74
N VAL A 182 0.52 -0.45 10.00
CA VAL A 182 -0.06 0.30 11.12
C VAL A 182 1.00 0.55 12.17
N ARG A 183 1.39 1.82 12.38
CA ARG A 183 2.38 2.20 13.40
C ARG A 183 1.69 2.36 14.75
N THR A 184 1.60 1.26 15.49
CA THR A 184 0.93 1.22 16.79
C THR A 184 1.84 1.70 17.92
N ASN A 185 1.24 2.19 19.01
CA ASN A 185 1.99 2.69 20.15
C ASN A 185 2.62 1.55 20.98
N LYS A 186 1.93 0.40 21.09
CA LYS A 186 2.32 -0.71 21.98
C LYS A 186 3.05 -1.84 21.27
N PHE A 187 2.65 -2.16 20.03
CA PHE A 187 3.09 -3.37 19.32
C PHE A 187 4.08 -3.08 18.19
N GLY A 188 4.53 -1.84 18.03
CA GLY A 188 5.34 -1.44 16.88
C GLY A 188 4.50 -1.42 15.60
N THR A 189 5.11 -1.75 14.46
CA THR A 189 4.38 -1.82 13.19
C THR A 189 3.71 -3.18 13.02
N LEU A 190 2.38 -3.16 12.92
CA LEU A 190 1.58 -4.32 12.55
C LEU A 190 1.22 -4.25 11.07
N THR A 191 1.30 -5.38 10.38
CA THR A 191 0.84 -5.52 9.00
C THR A 191 -0.40 -6.40 8.99
N TYR A 192 -1.50 -5.87 8.47
CA TYR A 192 -2.67 -6.66 8.09
C TYR A 192 -2.65 -6.82 6.58
N SER A 193 -2.79 -8.05 6.09
CA SER A 193 -2.97 -8.33 4.66
C SER A 193 -4.13 -9.28 4.44
N ARG A 194 -4.89 -9.03 3.39
CA ARG A 194 -5.93 -9.90 2.87
C ARG A 194 -5.77 -10.03 1.36
N SER A 195 -5.82 -11.26 0.86
CA SER A 195 -5.94 -11.55 -0.56
C SER A 195 -7.43 -11.74 -0.91
N GLY A 196 -7.92 -11.08 -1.96
CA GLY A 196 -9.34 -11.13 -2.35
C GLY A 196 -9.81 -12.50 -2.83
N GLY A 197 -8.88 -13.33 -3.32
CA GLY A 197 -9.18 -14.64 -3.91
C GLY A 197 -9.72 -15.69 -2.92
N ASN A 198 -9.37 -15.62 -1.64
CA ASN A 198 -9.86 -16.50 -0.58
C ASN A 198 -10.09 -15.71 0.71
N ALA A 199 -11.28 -15.83 1.31
CA ALA A 199 -11.58 -15.17 2.58
C ALA A 199 -10.73 -15.68 3.77
N GLU A 200 -10.10 -16.84 3.63
CA GLU A 200 -9.21 -17.45 4.63
C GLU A 200 -7.76 -16.93 4.56
N ASP A 201 -7.39 -16.19 3.49
CA ASP A 201 -6.03 -15.63 3.34
C ASP A 201 -5.93 -14.25 4.02
N ILE A 202 -6.21 -14.22 5.33
CA ILE A 202 -5.94 -13.07 6.21
C ILE A 202 -4.65 -13.35 6.98
N THR A 203 -3.81 -12.33 7.10
CA THR A 203 -2.61 -12.42 7.94
C THR A 203 -2.45 -11.16 8.76
N LEU A 204 -2.15 -11.33 10.05
CA LEU A 204 -1.68 -10.27 10.93
C LEU A 204 -0.24 -10.55 11.34
N PHE A 205 0.65 -9.61 11.11
CA PHE A 205 2.09 -9.80 11.31
C PHE A 205 2.73 -8.68 12.13
N ASP A 206 3.55 -9.04 13.11
CA ASP A 206 4.44 -8.12 13.82
C ASP A 206 5.75 -7.97 13.05
N ARG A 207 5.96 -6.79 12.45
CA ARG A 207 7.14 -6.52 11.63
C ARG A 207 8.42 -6.48 12.44
N ALA A 208 8.39 -5.91 13.65
CA ALA A 208 9.59 -5.74 14.47
C ALA A 208 10.11 -7.09 14.95
N ARG A 209 9.19 -8.00 15.30
CA ARG A 209 9.52 -9.36 15.78
C ARG A 209 9.57 -10.41 14.66
N LYS A 210 9.28 -10.00 13.42
CA LYS A 210 9.17 -10.88 12.24
C LYS A 210 8.30 -12.11 12.50
N ARG A 211 7.13 -11.90 13.10
CA ARG A 211 6.27 -12.97 13.61
C ARG A 211 4.84 -12.85 13.09
N ALA A 212 4.32 -13.94 12.52
CA ALA A 212 2.89 -14.08 12.24
C ALA A 212 2.11 -14.25 13.55
N ILE A 213 1.02 -13.48 13.68
CA ILE A 213 0.14 -13.44 14.84
C ILE A 213 -1.15 -14.22 14.56
N SER A 214 -1.69 -14.06 13.36
CA SER A 214 -2.90 -14.68 12.80
C SER A 214 -2.57 -15.06 11.37
#